data_AF-A0A286CRD1-F1
#
_entry.id   AF-A0A286CRD1-F1
#
_cell.length_a   1.000
_cell.length_b   1.000
_cell.length_c   1.000
_cell.angle_alpha   90.00
_cell.angle_beta   90.00
_cell.angle_gamma   90.00
#
_symmetry.space_group_name_H-M   'P 1'
#
loop_
_entity.id
_entity.type
_entity.pdbx_description
1 polymer ?
#
loop_
_entity_poly.entity_id
_entity_poly.type
_entity_poly.pdbx_seq_one_letter_code
_entity_poly.pdbx_strand_id
1 'polypeptide(L)'
;MFGPHDIQFRTSAYGVDIDFDTRKPLVADDLKGADLSAVTDGSGTAGSTNFHGGPRLAAIIAPISGTDADPTEAQCAEALRSNGDPMLQDPPQDAQFCVQTTEGRIAFVRVVSAAPAGHTMRLTATVWDLAT
;
A
#
# COMPACT_ATOMS: atom_id res chain seq x y z
N MET A 1 10.88 -13.59 -1.53
CA MET A 1 10.39 -12.40 -0.81
C MET A 1 11.49 -11.35 -0.85
N PHE A 2 11.12 -10.08 -0.96
CA PHE A 2 12.03 -8.95 -0.82
C PHE A 2 11.43 -7.88 0.11
N GLY A 3 12.30 -7.14 0.79
CA GLY A 3 11.94 -6.15 1.81
C GLY A 3 12.35 -6.56 3.25
N PRO A 4 12.02 -5.74 4.26
CA PRO A 4 11.26 -4.49 4.15
C PRO A 4 12.02 -3.41 3.36
N HIS A 5 11.31 -2.68 2.51
CA HIS A 5 11.86 -1.53 1.77
C HIS A 5 11.14 -0.25 2.15
N ASP A 6 11.91 0.81 2.40
CA ASP A 6 11.38 2.15 2.60
C ASP A 6 10.84 2.71 1.28
N ILE A 7 9.61 3.22 1.35
CA ILE A 7 8.92 3.91 0.27
C ILE A 7 8.62 5.32 0.77
N GLN A 8 9.05 6.32 0.01
CA GLN A 8 8.83 7.71 0.34
C GLN A 8 8.31 8.45 -0.89
N PHE A 9 7.22 9.17 -0.73
CA PHE A 9 6.61 9.96 -1.79
C PHE A 9 5.97 11.23 -1.24
N ARG A 10 5.82 12.23 -2.11
CA ARG A 10 5.05 13.43 -1.81
C ARG A 10 3.60 13.16 -2.16
N THR A 11 2.70 13.30 -1.20
CA THR A 11 1.27 13.09 -1.42
C THR A 11 0.70 14.12 -2.39
N SER A 12 -0.26 13.71 -3.20
CA SER A 12 -0.85 14.52 -4.26
C SER A 12 -2.35 14.23 -4.41
N ALA A 13 -3.13 15.26 -4.75
CA ALA A 13 -4.53 15.09 -5.14
C ALA A 13 -4.66 14.40 -6.52
N TYR A 14 -3.59 14.37 -7.30
CA TYR A 14 -3.53 13.66 -8.58
C TYR A 14 -3.12 12.19 -8.44
N GLY A 15 -2.77 11.75 -7.23
CA GLY A 15 -2.27 10.41 -6.96
C GLY A 15 -0.76 10.30 -7.09
N VAL A 16 -0.21 9.28 -6.42
CA VAL A 16 1.13 8.73 -6.66
C VAL A 16 0.98 7.22 -6.73
N ASP A 17 1.57 6.62 -7.76
CA ASP A 17 1.52 5.19 -8.01
C ASP A 17 2.73 4.47 -7.42
N ILE A 18 2.49 3.25 -6.93
CA ILE A 18 3.48 2.37 -6.31
C ILE A 18 3.31 0.98 -6.94
N ASP A 19 4.40 0.44 -7.48
CA ASP A 19 4.51 -0.92 -8.02
C ASP A 19 5.31 -1.78 -7.04
N PHE A 20 4.74 -2.94 -6.68
CA PHE A 20 5.35 -3.91 -5.79
C PHE A 20 6.00 -5.09 -6.52
N ASP A 21 5.91 -5.20 -7.84
CA ASP A 21 6.49 -6.32 -8.60
C ASP A 21 8.00 -6.21 -8.83
N THR A 22 8.54 -5.00 -8.79
CA THR A 22 9.98 -4.77 -8.90
C THR A 22 10.69 -5.18 -7.61
N ARG A 23 11.92 -5.75 -7.71
CA ARG A 23 12.76 -6.20 -6.58
C ARG A 23 13.13 -5.10 -5.55
N LYS A 24 12.64 -3.88 -5.76
CA LYS A 24 12.45 -2.78 -4.83
C LYS A 24 11.18 -2.04 -5.29
N PRO A 25 10.26 -1.63 -4.41
CA PRO A 25 9.06 -0.90 -4.85
C PRO A 25 9.41 0.34 -5.67
N LEU A 26 8.75 0.50 -6.81
CA LEU A 26 8.92 1.64 -7.70
C LEU A 26 7.80 2.66 -7.45
N VAL A 27 8.14 3.94 -7.42
CA VAL A 27 7.19 5.04 -7.17
C VAL A 27 7.26 6.04 -8.30
N ALA A 28 6.12 6.40 -8.89
CA ALA A 28 6.01 7.43 -9.92
C ALA A 28 4.57 7.99 -10.01
N ASP A 29 4.36 9.10 -10.71
CA ASP A 29 3.04 9.74 -10.83
C ASP A 29 2.11 9.08 -11.87
N ASP A 30 2.65 8.26 -12.78
CA ASP A 30 1.90 7.54 -13.83
C ASP A 30 2.65 6.23 -14.14
N LEU A 31 2.37 5.21 -13.32
CA LEU A 31 3.07 3.93 -13.43
C LEU A 31 2.13 2.85 -13.95
N LYS A 32 2.40 2.41 -15.18
CA LYS A 32 1.69 1.28 -15.78
C LYS A 32 1.98 0.02 -14.96
N GLY A 33 0.91 -0.62 -14.46
CA GLY A 33 1.02 -1.81 -13.62
C GLY A 33 1.23 -1.50 -12.15
N ALA A 34 0.90 -0.29 -11.69
CA ALA A 34 0.94 0.00 -10.27
C ALA A 34 -0.09 -0.83 -9.49
N ASP A 35 0.32 -1.26 -8.31
CA ASP A 35 -0.46 -2.10 -7.39
C ASP A 35 -1.18 -1.27 -6.33
N LEU A 36 -0.69 -0.06 -6.10
CA LEU A 36 -1.23 0.85 -5.11
C LEU A 36 -1.14 2.28 -5.63
N SER A 37 -2.21 3.04 -5.51
CA SER A 37 -2.23 4.48 -5.78
C SER A 37 -2.60 5.23 -4.50
N ALA A 38 -1.77 6.18 -4.08
CA ALA A 38 -1.98 7.01 -2.92
C ALA A 38 -2.55 8.37 -3.33
N VAL A 39 -3.82 8.64 -3.00
CA VAL A 39 -4.56 9.83 -3.44
C VAL A 39 -5.07 10.60 -2.24
N THR A 40 -4.77 11.90 -2.17
CA THR A 40 -5.34 12.75 -1.11
C THR A 40 -6.67 13.36 -1.52
N ASP A 41 -7.58 13.52 -0.57
CA ASP A 41 -8.85 14.24 -0.74
C ASP A 41 -8.70 15.76 -1.05
N GLY A 42 -7.49 16.30 -0.95
CA GLY A 42 -7.20 17.73 -1.14
C GLY A 42 -7.58 18.63 0.05
N SER A 43 -8.06 18.07 1.17
CA SER A 43 -8.45 18.85 2.36
C SER A 43 -7.25 19.42 3.13
N GLY A 44 -6.06 18.88 2.91
CA GLY A 44 -4.83 19.27 3.63
C GLY A 44 -4.73 18.71 5.05
N THR A 45 -5.64 17.81 5.45
CA THR A 45 -5.62 17.15 6.77
C THR A 45 -4.63 15.99 6.78
N ALA A 46 -3.85 15.82 7.85
CA ALA A 46 -2.96 14.67 7.97
C ALA A 46 -3.79 13.38 8.07
N GLY A 47 -3.40 12.36 7.29
CA GLY A 47 -4.19 11.13 7.21
C GLY A 47 -5.31 11.18 6.18
N SER A 48 -5.44 12.24 5.37
CA SER A 48 -6.46 12.30 4.31
C SER A 48 -6.05 11.60 2.99
N THR A 49 -5.14 10.63 3.10
CA THR A 49 -4.61 9.87 1.95
C THR A 49 -5.35 8.54 1.86
N ASN A 50 -6.10 8.35 0.80
CA ASN A 50 -6.70 7.07 0.46
C ASN A 50 -5.71 6.23 -0.34
N PHE A 51 -5.67 4.93 -0.07
CA PHE A 51 -5.02 3.98 -0.96
C PHE A 51 -6.05 3.28 -1.82
N HIS A 52 -5.72 3.15 -3.09
CA HIS A 52 -6.49 2.44 -4.10
C HIS A 52 -5.63 1.29 -4.60
N GLY A 53 -6.21 0.12 -4.86
CA GLY A 53 -5.48 -1.00 -5.45
C GLY A 53 -5.10 -0.73 -6.90
N GLY A 54 -4.09 0.11 -7.13
CA GLY A 54 -3.60 0.49 -8.44
C GLY A 54 -4.60 1.28 -9.30
N PRO A 55 -4.24 1.56 -10.57
CA PRO A 55 -5.12 2.23 -11.51
C PRO A 55 -6.39 1.41 -11.71
N ARG A 56 -7.55 2.06 -11.55
CA ARG A 56 -8.88 1.46 -11.72
C ARG A 56 -9.28 0.40 -10.67
N LEU A 57 -8.69 0.41 -9.46
CA LEU A 57 -9.11 -0.47 -8.37
C LEU A 57 -8.90 -1.96 -8.69
N ALA A 58 -7.80 -2.30 -9.35
CA ALA A 58 -7.53 -3.63 -9.87
C ALA A 58 -6.88 -4.57 -8.84
N ALA A 59 -6.11 -4.04 -7.90
CA ALA A 59 -5.57 -4.75 -6.74
C ALA A 59 -6.54 -4.68 -5.54
N ILE A 60 -6.37 -5.61 -4.61
CA ILE A 60 -7.21 -5.71 -3.40
C ILE A 60 -6.37 -5.41 -2.17
N ILE A 61 -6.92 -4.64 -1.24
CA ILE A 61 -6.28 -4.19 -0.01
C ILE A 61 -7.05 -4.76 1.18
N ALA A 62 -6.36 -5.26 2.20
CA ALA A 62 -7.00 -5.66 3.46
C ALA A 62 -6.25 -5.08 4.65
N PRO A 63 -6.90 -4.27 5.50
CA PRO A 63 -6.35 -3.90 6.80
C PRO A 63 -6.03 -5.15 7.63
N ILE A 64 -4.92 -5.09 8.36
CA ILE A 64 -4.57 -6.12 9.33
C ILE A 64 -4.33 -5.47 10.70
N SER A 65 -4.87 -6.10 11.74
CA SER A 65 -4.69 -5.62 13.11
C SER A 65 -3.21 -5.70 13.48
N GLY A 66 -2.63 -4.56 13.88
CA GLY A 66 -1.24 -4.48 14.27
C GLY A 66 -0.93 -5.35 15.48
N THR A 67 -0.17 -6.40 15.28
CA THR A 67 0.62 -7.05 16.33
C THR A 67 2.04 -6.46 16.34
N ASP A 68 2.79 -6.63 17.42
CA ASP A 68 4.21 -6.22 17.47
C ASP A 68 5.08 -6.96 16.43
N ALA A 69 4.61 -8.10 15.94
CA ALA A 69 5.24 -8.86 14.87
C ALA A 69 4.60 -8.54 13.50
N ASP A 70 5.44 -8.48 12.47
CA ASP A 70 5.00 -8.41 11.08
C ASP A 70 4.25 -9.71 10.69
N PRO A 71 3.18 -9.62 9.88
CA PRO A 71 2.40 -10.78 9.49
C PRO A 71 3.16 -11.69 8.51
N THR A 72 2.83 -12.98 8.55
CA THR A 72 3.23 -13.95 7.54
C THR A 72 2.41 -13.81 6.26
N GLU A 73 2.89 -14.36 5.14
CA GLU A 73 2.16 -14.40 3.87
C GLU A 73 0.77 -14.98 4.03
N ALA A 74 0.64 -16.08 4.77
CA ALA A 74 -0.62 -16.77 4.99
C ALA A 74 -1.62 -15.91 5.79
N GLN A 75 -1.14 -15.13 6.76
CA GLN A 75 -1.99 -14.20 7.50
C GLN A 75 -2.46 -13.05 6.61
N CYS A 76 -1.59 -12.53 5.74
CA CYS A 76 -2.01 -11.54 4.75
C CYS A 76 -2.99 -12.10 3.73
N ALA A 77 -2.76 -13.31 3.21
CA ALA A 77 -3.66 -13.99 2.28
C ALA A 77 -5.05 -14.20 2.90
N GLU A 78 -5.08 -14.58 4.18
CA GLU A 78 -6.34 -14.75 4.92
C GLU A 78 -7.10 -13.43 5.09
N ALA A 79 -6.41 -12.34 5.43
CA ALA A 79 -7.01 -11.02 5.51
C ALA A 79 -7.56 -10.58 4.13
N LEU A 80 -6.76 -10.67 3.08
CA LEU A 80 -7.17 -10.34 1.71
C LEU A 80 -8.44 -11.11 1.28
N ARG A 81 -8.54 -12.39 1.65
CA ARG A 81 -9.72 -13.22 1.36
C ARG A 81 -10.95 -12.85 2.19
N SER A 82 -10.76 -12.43 3.43
CA SER A 82 -11.86 -12.24 4.40
C SER A 82 -12.37 -10.80 4.48
N ASN A 83 -11.51 -9.81 4.25
CA ASN A 83 -11.83 -8.38 4.37
C ASN A 83 -11.16 -7.53 3.28
N GLY A 84 -10.86 -8.12 2.12
CA GLY A 84 -10.33 -7.39 0.97
C GLY A 84 -11.31 -6.36 0.40
N ASP A 85 -10.82 -5.15 0.18
CA ASP A 85 -11.51 -4.03 -0.46
C ASP A 85 -10.60 -3.39 -1.51
N PRO A 86 -11.11 -2.89 -2.64
CA PRO A 86 -10.31 -2.13 -3.61
C PRO A 86 -9.71 -0.82 -3.05
N MET A 87 -10.14 -0.35 -1.89
CA MET A 87 -9.75 0.93 -1.31
C MET A 87 -9.53 0.82 0.20
N LEU A 88 -8.55 1.57 0.70
CA LEU A 88 -8.31 1.79 2.13
C LEU A 88 -8.34 3.28 2.41
N GLN A 89 -9.30 3.70 3.23
CA GLN A 89 -9.48 5.11 3.56
C GLN A 89 -8.62 5.52 4.73
N ASP A 90 -7.92 6.65 4.56
CA ASP A 90 -7.28 7.43 5.61
C ASP A 90 -6.52 6.60 6.68
N PRO A 91 -5.60 5.71 6.28
CA PRO A 91 -4.89 4.88 7.24
C PRO A 91 -3.97 5.76 8.10
N PRO A 92 -4.08 5.67 9.45
CA PRO A 92 -3.26 6.46 10.34
C PRO A 92 -1.79 6.02 10.31
N GLN A 93 -0.94 6.76 11.03
CA GLN A 93 0.38 6.25 11.36
C GLN A 93 0.28 4.88 12.06
N ASP A 94 1.25 4.02 11.78
CA ASP A 94 1.36 2.66 12.30
C ASP A 94 0.26 1.71 11.79
N ALA A 95 -0.62 2.18 10.90
CA ALA A 95 -1.55 1.32 10.19
C ALA A 95 -0.81 0.26 9.38
N GLN A 96 -1.40 -0.93 9.35
CA GLN A 96 -0.88 -2.11 8.70
C GLN A 96 -1.94 -2.67 7.76
N PHE A 97 -1.52 -3.04 6.56
CA PHE A 97 -2.42 -3.65 5.57
C PHE A 97 -1.66 -4.55 4.61
N CYS A 98 -2.39 -5.44 3.98
CA CYS A 98 -1.91 -6.33 2.95
C CYS A 98 -2.47 -5.89 1.60
N VAL A 99 -1.72 -6.11 0.53
CA VAL A 99 -2.13 -5.83 -0.86
C VAL A 99 -1.96 -7.10 -1.66
N GLN A 100 -2.96 -7.47 -2.45
CA GLN A 100 -2.83 -8.44 -3.52
C GLN A 100 -2.63 -7.69 -4.84
N THR A 101 -1.46 -7.83 -5.45
CA THR A 101 -1.11 -7.23 -6.74
C THR A 101 -1.93 -7.86 -7.87
N THR A 102 -2.03 -7.19 -9.00
CA THR A 102 -2.78 -7.74 -10.17
C THR A 102 -2.12 -9.00 -10.74
N GLU A 103 -0.83 -9.15 -10.49
CA GLU A 103 0.05 -10.25 -10.88
C GLU A 103 -0.02 -11.41 -9.88
N GLY A 104 -0.74 -11.23 -8.76
CA GLY A 104 -1.00 -12.27 -7.77
C GLY A 104 0.03 -12.34 -6.65
N ARG A 105 0.94 -11.37 -6.53
CA ARG A 105 1.80 -11.26 -5.34
C ARG A 105 1.01 -10.73 -4.16
N ILE A 106 1.54 -11.01 -2.98
CA ILE A 106 1.08 -10.40 -1.75
C ILE A 106 2.17 -9.45 -1.25
N ALA A 107 1.77 -8.27 -0.81
CA ALA A 107 2.63 -7.31 -0.12
C ALA A 107 2.05 -6.99 1.25
N PHE A 108 2.90 -6.92 2.28
CA PHE A 108 2.59 -6.33 3.57
C PHE A 108 3.12 -4.91 3.59
N VAL A 109 2.28 -3.95 3.97
CA VAL A 109 2.60 -2.52 4.02
C VAL A 109 2.31 -1.97 5.40
N ARG A 110 3.26 -1.20 5.94
CA ARG A 110 3.09 -0.40 7.17
C ARG A 110 3.23 1.08 6.84
N VAL A 111 2.31 1.88 7.38
CA VAL A 111 2.39 3.34 7.34
C VAL A 111 3.36 3.81 8.43
N VAL A 112 4.59 4.15 8.05
CA VAL A 112 5.60 4.68 8.99
C VAL A 112 5.27 6.10 9.41
N SER A 113 4.82 6.94 8.48
CA SER A 113 4.32 8.28 8.78
C SER A 113 3.23 8.68 7.79
N ALA A 114 2.01 8.91 8.30
CA ALA A 114 0.93 9.50 7.53
C ALA A 114 1.22 10.99 7.28
N ALA A 115 0.76 11.51 6.15
CA ALA A 115 1.03 12.89 5.77
C ALA A 115 -0.20 13.56 5.13
N PRO A 116 -0.40 14.88 5.34
CA PRO A 116 -1.39 15.65 4.61
C PRO A 116 -0.98 15.86 3.15
N ALA A 117 -1.91 16.36 2.33
CA ALA A 117 -1.67 16.72 0.93
C ALA A 117 -0.45 17.64 0.74
N GLY A 118 0.43 17.29 -0.20
CA GLY A 118 1.64 18.06 -0.51
C GLY A 118 2.80 17.83 0.45
N HIS A 119 2.70 16.90 1.39
CA HIS A 119 3.76 16.50 2.33
C HIS A 119 4.27 15.09 2.05
N THR A 120 5.34 14.71 2.73
CA THR A 120 5.99 13.42 2.54
C THR A 120 5.32 12.32 3.35
N MET A 121 4.75 11.32 2.69
CA MET A 121 4.32 10.06 3.32
C MET A 121 5.47 9.05 3.29
N ARG A 122 5.52 8.18 4.31
CA ARG A 122 6.50 7.09 4.39
C ARG A 122 5.81 5.77 4.68
N LEU A 123 6.17 4.75 3.91
CA LEU A 123 5.73 3.38 4.09
C LEU A 123 6.95 2.46 4.17
N THR A 124 6.74 1.28 4.74
CA THR A 124 7.62 0.12 4.53
C THR A 124 6.81 -0.99 3.91
N ALA A 125 7.38 -1.69 2.92
CA ALA A 125 6.73 -2.83 2.29
C ALA A 125 7.63 -4.07 2.25
N THR A 126 7.03 -5.23 2.52
CA THR A 126 7.62 -6.56 2.31
C THR A 126 6.76 -7.30 1.31
N VAL A 127 7.36 -7.82 0.24
CA VAL A 127 6.64 -8.47 -0.86
C VAL A 127 7.07 -9.93 -0.96
N TRP A 128 6.10 -10.83 -0.99
CA TRP A 128 6.34 -12.26 -1.17
C TRP A 128 6.57 -12.61 -2.65
N ASP A 129 7.33 -13.68 -2.90
CA ASP A 129 7.49 -14.15 -4.28
C ASP A 129 6.21 -14.85 -4.72
N LEU A 130 5.93 -14.87 -6.03
CA LEU A 130 4.86 -15.71 -6.55
C LEU A 130 5.12 -17.16 -6.16
N ALA A 131 4.08 -17.84 -5.65
CA ALA A 131 4.10 -19.29 -5.49
C ALA A 131 4.34 -19.91 -6.87
N THR A 132 5.48 -20.58 -7.02
CA THR A 132 5.88 -21.36 -8.20
C THR A 132 5.07 -22.63 -8.32
#